data_AF-A0A932WL73-F1
#
_entry.id   AF-A0A932WL73-F1
#
_cell.length_a   1.000
_cell.length_b   1.000
_cell.length_c   1.000
_cell.angle_alpha   90.00
_cell.angle_beta   90.00
_cell.angle_gamma   90.00
#
_symmetry.space_group_name_H-M   'P 1'
#
loop_
_entity.id
_entity.type
_entity.pdbx_description
1 polymer ?
#
loop_
_entity_poly.entity_id
_entity_poly.type
_entity_poly.pdbx_seq_one_letter_code
_entity_poly.pdbx_strand_id
1 'polypeptide(L)'
;MAKRPPRPRDFAQRAKLIIDIATGQAPHDAPIPPESAKAAIGRKGGLTGGKARAKVLSPRKRTTIAKNAAHARWSKSNAQP
;
A
#
# COMPACT_ATOMS: atom_id res chain seq x y z
N MET A 1 -11.42 11.83 0.45
CA MET A 1 -11.34 11.36 -0.96
C MET A 1 -11.93 9.97 -1.02
N ALA A 2 -12.99 9.75 -1.82
CA ALA A 2 -13.50 8.41 -2.07
C ALA A 2 -12.39 7.57 -2.70
N LYS A 3 -12.13 6.39 -2.14
CA LYS A 3 -11.10 5.48 -2.65
C LYS A 3 -11.61 4.96 -4.00
N ARG A 4 -10.78 5.05 -5.04
CA ARG A 4 -11.10 4.55 -6.40
C ARG A 4 -10.85 3.05 -6.48
N PRO A 5 -11.71 2.26 -7.15
CA PRO A 5 -11.50 0.83 -7.28
C PRO A 5 -10.17 0.54 -7.99
N PRO A 6 -9.44 -0.51 -7.57
CA PRO A 6 -8.16 -0.86 -8.18
C PRO A 6 -8.38 -1.24 -9.65
N ARG A 7 -7.54 -0.71 -10.55
CA ARG A 7 -7.57 -1.03 -11.98
C ARG A 7 -6.65 -2.22 -12.27
N PRO A 8 -7.00 -3.08 -13.25
CA PRO A 8 -6.13 -4.17 -13.69
C PRO A 8 -4.73 -3.68 -14.05
N ARG A 9 -3.69 -4.45 -13.71
CA ARG A 9 -2.29 -4.12 -14.04
C ARG A 9 -1.95 -4.44 -15.50
N ASP A 10 -2.55 -5.50 -16.03
CA ASP A 10 -2.38 -5.91 -17.43
C ASP A 10 -2.96 -4.87 -18.40
N PHE A 11 -2.27 -4.68 -19.54
CA PHE A 11 -2.62 -3.66 -20.52
C PHE A 11 -3.89 -4.01 -21.29
N ALA A 12 -4.05 -5.26 -21.72
CA ALA A 12 -5.23 -5.68 -22.48
C ALA A 12 -6.49 -5.59 -21.62
N GLN A 13 -6.42 -6.07 -20.38
CA GLN A 13 -7.51 -5.96 -19.41
C GLN A 13 -7.86 -4.50 -19.10
N ARG A 14 -6.86 -3.61 -19.02
CA ARG A 14 -7.10 -2.19 -18.76
C ARG A 14 -7.72 -1.49 -19.96
N ALA A 15 -7.26 -1.77 -21.17
CA ALA A 15 -7.85 -1.23 -22.40
C ALA A 15 -9.33 -1.64 -22.52
N LYS A 16 -9.62 -2.93 -22.28
CA LYS A 16 -10.98 -3.45 -22.25
C LYS A 16 -11.84 -2.72 -21.21
N LEU A 17 -11.34 -2.57 -19.97
CA LEU A 17 -12.06 -1.85 -18.91
C LEU A 17 -12.36 -0.38 -19.29
N ILE A 18 -11.45 0.29 -19.99
CA ILE A 18 -11.67 1.67 -20.46
C ILE A 18 -12.83 1.72 -21.45
N ILE A 19 -12.85 0.79 -22.42
CA ILE A 19 -13.93 0.69 -23.42
C ILE A 19 -15.25 0.35 -22.73
N ASP A 20 -15.26 -0.63 -21.80
CA ASP A 20 -16.45 -1.04 -21.06
C ASP A 20 -17.04 0.16 -20.28
N ILE A 21 -16.19 1.02 -19.69
CA ILE A 21 -16.65 2.23 -19.00
C ILE A 21 -17.18 3.28 -19.98
N ALA A 22 -16.46 3.55 -21.07
CA ALA A 22 -16.85 4.57 -22.05
C ALA A 22 -18.17 4.23 -22.77
N THR A 23 -18.45 2.94 -22.92
CA THR A 23 -19.68 2.40 -23.54
C THR A 23 -20.79 2.12 -22.54
N GLY A 24 -20.58 2.42 -21.24
CA GLY A 24 -21.56 2.21 -20.18
C GLY A 24 -21.80 0.74 -19.78
N GLN A 25 -20.99 -0.19 -20.27
CA GLN A 25 -21.04 -1.62 -19.90
C GLN A 25 -20.46 -1.90 -18.50
N ALA A 26 -19.61 -1.00 -17.98
CA ALA A 26 -19.08 -1.08 -16.63
C ALA A 26 -19.18 0.28 -15.91
N PRO A 27 -19.53 0.29 -14.60
CA PRO A 27 -19.55 1.53 -13.82
C PRO A 27 -18.13 2.03 -13.57
N HIS A 28 -17.90 3.33 -13.80
CA HIS A 28 -16.63 3.99 -13.47
C HIS A 28 -16.36 3.98 -11.95
N ASP A 29 -17.42 4.17 -11.15
CA ASP A 29 -17.37 4.35 -9.70
C ASP A 29 -17.94 3.14 -8.96
N ALA A 30 -17.56 1.94 -9.38
CA ALA A 30 -17.92 0.73 -8.66
C ALA A 30 -17.54 0.87 -7.17
N PRO A 31 -18.47 0.61 -6.23
CA PRO A 31 -18.19 0.72 -4.81
C PRO A 31 -17.09 -0.27 -4.44
N ILE A 32 -16.08 0.22 -3.74
CA ILE A 32 -15.02 -0.66 -3.22
C ILE A 32 -15.63 -1.51 -2.11
N PRO A 33 -15.32 -2.82 -2.05
CA PRO A 33 -15.69 -3.65 -0.92
C PRO A 33 -15.28 -2.98 0.40
N PRO A 34 -16.14 -3.03 1.43
CA PRO A 34 -15.79 -2.49 2.74
C PRO A 34 -14.49 -3.13 3.24
N GLU A 35 -13.67 -2.36 3.97
CA GLU A 35 -12.47 -2.94 4.57
C GLU A 35 -12.86 -4.12 5.45
N SER A 36 -12.13 -5.23 5.31
CA SER A 36 -12.39 -6.39 6.14
C SER A 36 -12.16 -6.07 7.60
N ALA A 37 -12.92 -6.71 8.50
CA ALA A 37 -12.74 -6.55 9.93
C ALA A 37 -11.28 -6.81 10.36
N LYS A 38 -10.60 -7.78 9.72
CA LYS A 38 -9.17 -8.08 9.94
C LYS A 38 -8.26 -6.91 9.57
N ALA A 39 -8.51 -6.24 8.43
CA ALA A 39 -7.72 -5.08 8.00
C ALA A 39 -7.89 -3.90 8.97
N ALA A 40 -9.13 -3.63 9.39
CA ALA A 40 -9.44 -2.58 10.36
C ALA A 40 -8.75 -2.82 11.71
N ILE A 41 -8.81 -4.05 12.23
CA ILE A 41 -8.15 -4.46 13.48
C ILE A 41 -6.63 -4.31 13.35
N GLY A 42 -6.04 -4.81 12.25
CA GLY A 42 -4.60 -4.69 11.99
C GLY A 42 -4.12 -3.25 11.95
N ARG A 43 -4.87 -2.36 11.29
CA ARG A 43 -4.58 -0.92 11.25
C ARG A 43 -4.62 -0.30 12.65
N LYS A 44 -5.67 -0.61 13.44
CA LYS A 44 -5.80 -0.12 14.82
C LYS A 44 -4.59 -0.55 15.67
N GLY A 45 -4.21 -1.82 15.58
CA GLY A 45 -3.03 -2.36 16.26
C GLY A 45 -1.73 -1.67 15.85
N GLY A 46 -1.53 -1.47 14.54
CA GLY A 46 -0.33 -0.80 14.01
C GLY A 46 -0.21 0.67 14.44
N LEU A 47 -1.32 1.42 14.48
CA LEU A 47 -1.33 2.82 14.92
C LEU A 47 -0.92 2.95 16.39
N THR A 48 -1.41 2.07 17.25
CA THR A 48 -1.06 2.06 18.67
C THR A 48 0.36 1.53 18.90
N GLY A 49 0.67 0.36 18.32
CA GLY A 49 1.96 -0.32 18.51
C GLY A 49 3.13 0.45 17.93
N GLY A 50 2.96 1.11 16.78
CA GLY A 50 3.99 1.95 16.17
C GLY A 50 4.37 3.14 17.04
N LYS A 51 3.37 3.85 17.60
CA LYS A 51 3.60 4.95 18.54
C LYS A 51 4.29 4.49 19.82
N ALA A 52 3.85 3.37 20.39
CA ALA A 52 4.47 2.79 21.58
C ALA A 52 5.94 2.43 21.34
N ARG A 53 6.23 1.75 20.22
CA ARG A 53 7.61 1.41 19.83
C ARG A 53 8.48 2.65 19.62
N ALA A 54 7.93 3.70 19.01
CA ALA A 54 8.67 4.94 18.77
C ALA A 54 9.05 5.66 20.08
N LYS A 55 8.18 5.63 21.11
CA LYS A 55 8.44 6.25 22.42
C LYS A 55 9.58 5.56 23.19
N VAL A 56 9.71 4.23 23.07
CA VAL A 56 10.73 3.44 23.77
C VAL A 56 12.12 3.55 23.11
N LEU A 57 12.17 3.91 21.82
CA LEU A 57 13.43 3.99 21.07
C LEU A 57 14.10 5.37 21.22
N SER A 58 15.36 5.36 21.67
CA SER A 58 16.19 6.57 21.68
C SER A 58 16.45 7.10 20.25
N PRO A 59 16.73 8.40 20.08
CA PRO A 59 17.06 8.98 18.77
C PRO A 59 18.17 8.22 18.04
N ARG A 60 19.25 7.86 18.76
CA ARG A 60 20.37 7.08 18.20
C ARG A 60 19.91 5.72 17.65
N LYS A 61 19.12 4.97 18.42
CA LYS A 61 18.58 3.66 18.00
C LYS A 61 17.67 3.81 16.77
N ARG A 62 16.81 4.84 16.73
CA ARG A 62 15.97 5.12 15.55
C ARG A 62 16.81 5.38 14.30
N THR A 63 17.86 6.19 14.40
CA THR A 63 18.77 6.48 13.29
C THR A 63 19.49 5.23 12.80
N THR A 64 19.99 4.37 13.70
CA THR A 64 20.63 3.10 13.33
C THR A 64 19.67 2.18 12.58
N ILE A 65 18.43 2.02 13.07
CA ILE A 65 17.40 1.20 12.40
C ILE A 65 17.12 1.75 11.00
N ALA A 66 16.99 3.08 10.85
CA ALA A 66 16.74 3.71 9.56
C ALA A 66 17.89 3.48 8.56
N LYS A 67 19.15 3.62 9.00
CA LYS A 67 20.33 3.33 8.17
C LYS A 67 20.37 1.88 7.72
N ASN A 68 20.12 0.93 8.62
CA ASN A 68 20.09 -0.49 8.31
C ASN A 68 18.95 -0.82 7.32
N ALA A 69 17.77 -0.23 7.50
CA ALA A 69 16.64 -0.40 6.59
C ALA A 69 16.95 0.16 5.18
N ALA A 70 17.61 1.32 5.10
CA ALA A 70 18.06 1.89 3.84
C ALA A 70 19.08 0.96 3.15
N HIS A 71 20.11 0.50 3.87
CA HIS A 71 21.07 -0.46 3.32
C HIS A 71 20.38 -1.72 2.80
N ALA A 72 19.45 -2.31 3.55
CA ALA A 72 18.73 -3.52 3.12
C ALA A 72 17.86 -3.29 1.88
N ARG A 73 17.26 -2.10 1.73
CA ARG A 73 16.48 -1.73 0.56
C ARG A 73 17.36 -1.55 -0.68
N TRP A 74 18.50 -0.88 -0.53
CA TRP A 74 19.36 -0.48 -1.65
C TRP A 74 20.47 -1.50 -1.97
N SER A 75 20.79 -2.44 -1.08
CA SER A 75 21.75 -3.52 -1.39
C SER A 75 21.19 -4.47 -2.45
N LYS A 76 19.88 -4.69 -2.48
CA LYS A 76 19.21 -5.51 -3.50
C LYS A 76 19.12 -4.85 -4.88
N SER A 77 19.23 -3.52 -4.97
CA SER A 77 19.23 -2.82 -6.26
C SER A 77 20.58 -2.83 -6.98
N ASN A 78 21.66 -3.24 -6.29
CA ASN A 78 22.99 -3.43 -6.90
C ASN A 78 23.30 -4.88 -7.28
N ALA A 79 22.38 -5.81 -7.02
CA ALA A 79 22.41 -7.10 -7.70
C ALA A 79 22.00 -6.84 -9.16
N GLN A 80 23.01 -6.67 -10.02
CA GLN A 80 22.87 -6.78 -11.48
C GLN A 80 22.11 -8.09 -11.82
N PRO A 81 21.37 -8.14 -12.94
CA PRO A 81 20.47 -9.25 -13.28
C PRO A 81 21.11 -10.63 -13.19
#